data_AF-A0A958P5C2-F1
#
_entry.id   AF-A0A958P5C2-F1
#
_cell.length_a   1.000
_cell.length_b   1.000
_cell.length_c   1.000
_cell.angle_alpha   90.00
_cell.angle_beta   90.00
_cell.angle_gamma   90.00
#
_symmetry.space_group_name_H-M   'P 1'
#
loop_
_entity.id
_entity.type
_entity.pdbx_description
1 polymer ?
#
loop_
_entity_poly.entity_id
_entity_poly.type
_entity_poly.pdbx_seq_one_letter_code
_entity_poly.pdbx_strand_id
1 'polypeptide(L)'
;MKWKELNRSYSNSLEELKAKTPYEILRVSPSASLDEIKAAYRKLVRAYHPDSSDNFMKNINEEILVYINLAYEKIFDEKHK
;
A
#
# COMPACT_ATOMS: atom_id res chain seq x y z
N MET A 1 -3.56 25.57 9.32
CA MET A 1 -4.03 24.37 10.06
C MET A 1 -3.29 23.17 9.48
N LYS A 2 -2.35 22.58 10.24
CA LYS A 2 -1.40 21.53 9.81
C LYS A 2 -2.05 20.31 9.12
N TRP A 3 -3.34 20.06 9.34
CA TRP A 3 -4.05 18.91 8.78
C TRP A 3 -4.47 19.07 7.31
N LYS A 4 -4.64 20.30 6.80
CA LYS A 4 -4.90 20.52 5.36
C LYS A 4 -3.66 20.24 4.50
N GLU A 5 -2.47 20.49 5.06
CA GLU A 5 -1.19 20.16 4.42
C GLU A 5 -0.90 18.66 4.41
N LEU A 6 -1.27 17.95 5.48
CA LEU A 6 -1.19 16.48 5.54
C LEU A 6 -2.06 15.80 4.48
N ASN A 7 -3.29 16.27 4.27
CA ASN A 7 -4.19 15.70 3.25
C ASN A 7 -3.63 15.94 1.83
N ARG A 8 -3.01 17.09 1.59
CA ARG A 8 -2.33 17.41 0.32
C ARG A 8 -1.11 16.52 0.07
N SER A 9 -0.34 16.24 1.12
CA SER A 9 0.79 15.30 1.05
C SER A 9 0.33 13.86 0.76
N TYR A 10 -0.82 13.46 1.31
CA TYR A 10 -1.35 12.12 1.15
C TYR A 10 -1.98 11.87 -0.23
N SER A 11 -2.72 12.84 -0.77
CA SER A 11 -3.20 12.78 -2.16
C SER A 11 -2.03 12.65 -3.14
N ASN A 12 -0.93 13.36 -2.90
CA ASN A 12 0.26 13.25 -3.73
C ASN A 12 0.87 11.85 -3.66
N SER A 13 0.88 11.21 -2.48
CA SER A 13 1.34 9.83 -2.31
C SER A 13 0.43 8.79 -2.98
N LEU A 14 -0.88 9.02 -3.03
CA LEU A 14 -1.83 8.13 -3.72
C LEU A 14 -1.67 8.17 -5.25
N GLU A 15 -1.47 9.36 -5.83
CA GLU A 15 -1.13 9.47 -7.25
C GLU A 15 0.21 8.81 -7.57
N GLU A 16 1.18 8.94 -6.68
CA GLU A 16 2.48 8.28 -6.84
C GLU A 16 2.36 6.76 -6.75
N LEU A 17 1.52 6.21 -5.86
CA LEU A 17 1.24 4.77 -5.78
C LEU A 17 0.58 4.23 -7.07
N LYS A 18 -0.29 5.01 -7.72
CA LYS A 18 -0.91 4.64 -9.01
C LYS A 18 0.10 4.52 -10.15
N ALA A 19 1.16 5.33 -10.12
CA ALA A 19 2.22 5.32 -11.13
C ALA A 19 3.35 4.33 -10.82
N LYS A 20 3.41 3.80 -9.59
CA LYS A 20 4.47 2.91 -9.11
C LYS A 20 4.21 1.44 -9.46
N THR A 21 5.30 0.68 -9.48
CA THR A 21 5.24 -0.78 -9.72
C THR A 21 4.67 -1.53 -8.50
N PRO A 22 4.11 -2.74 -8.68
CA PRO A 22 3.61 -3.57 -7.58
C PRO A 22 4.65 -3.78 -6.46
N TYR A 23 5.91 -3.97 -6.84
CA TYR A 23 7.04 -4.16 -5.92
C TYR A 23 7.29 -2.90 -5.07
N GLU A 24 7.22 -1.71 -5.67
CA GLU A 24 7.34 -0.45 -4.94
C GLU A 24 6.17 -0.19 -4.00
N ILE A 25 4.94 -0.53 -4.41
CA ILE A 25 3.74 -0.42 -3.57
C ILE A 25 3.91 -1.27 -2.30
N LEU A 26 4.38 -2.50 -2.47
CA LEU A 26 4.68 -3.41 -1.36
C LEU A 26 6.01 -3.11 -0.65
N ARG A 27 6.78 -2.12 -1.14
CA ARG A 27 8.12 -1.76 -0.64
C ARG A 27 9.07 -2.95 -0.55
N VAL A 28 9.03 -3.81 -1.56
CA VAL A 28 9.89 -4.99 -1.71
C VAL A 28 10.71 -4.90 -2.98
N SER A 29 11.84 -5.59 -3.03
CA SER A 29 12.62 -5.71 -4.25
C SER A 29 11.90 -6.59 -5.28
N PRO A 30 12.11 -6.37 -6.60
CA PRO A 30 11.64 -7.29 -7.65
C PRO A 30 12.23 -8.71 -7.51
N SER A 31 13.43 -8.81 -6.94
CA SER A 31 14.08 -10.07 -6.59
C SER A 31 13.64 -10.66 -5.24
N ALA A 32 12.71 -10.03 -4.52
CA ALA A 32 12.24 -10.53 -3.24
C ALA A 32 11.57 -11.90 -3.37
N SER A 33 11.71 -12.70 -2.31
CA SER A 33 11.08 -14.02 -2.22
C SER A 33 9.60 -13.92 -1.85
N LEU A 34 8.81 -14.95 -2.17
CA LEU A 34 7.38 -15.00 -1.81
C LEU A 34 7.13 -14.79 -0.31
N ASP A 35 8.03 -15.27 0.56
CA ASP A 35 7.93 -15.06 2.00
C ASP A 35 8.08 -13.58 2.39
N GLU A 36 9.06 -12.88 1.79
CA GLU A 36 9.26 -11.44 1.99
C GLU A 36 8.07 -10.62 1.50
N ILE A 37 7.52 -10.97 0.34
CA ILE A 37 6.32 -10.35 -0.22
C ILE A 37 5.13 -10.52 0.75
N LYS A 38 4.90 -11.72 1.27
CA LYS A 38 3.85 -11.99 2.26
C LYS A 38 4.10 -11.26 3.59
N ALA A 39 5.35 -11.15 4.03
CA ALA A 39 5.70 -10.44 5.24
C ALA A 39 5.46 -8.93 5.09
N ALA A 40 5.86 -8.34 3.96
CA ALA A 40 5.64 -6.93 3.65
C ALA A 40 4.16 -6.59 3.53
N TYR A 41 3.39 -7.41 2.81
CA TYR A 41 1.93 -7.29 2.69
C TYR A 41 1.27 -7.22 4.07
N ARG A 42 1.56 -8.19 4.96
CA ARG A 42 1.00 -8.23 6.32
C ARG A 42 1.36 -7.00 7.15
N LYS A 43 2.58 -6.47 7.00
CA LYS A 43 3.01 -5.23 7.68
C LYS A 43 2.23 -4.01 7.19
N LEU A 44 2.05 -3.89 5.87
CA LEU A 44 1.33 -2.76 5.27
C LEU A 44 -0.16 -2.79 5.62
N VAL A 45 -0.81 -3.96 5.51
CA VAL A 45 -2.22 -4.13 5.91
C VAL A 45 -2.44 -3.70 7.36
N ARG A 46 -1.52 -4.06 8.26
CA ARG A 46 -1.62 -3.66 9.67
C ARG A 46 -1.38 -2.16 9.88
N ALA A 47 -0.52 -1.54 9.06
CA ALA A 47 -0.24 -0.10 9.14
C ALA A 47 -1.40 0.76 8.61
N TYR A 48 -2.10 0.28 7.59
CA TYR A 48 -3.22 0.97 6.94
C TYR A 48 -4.59 0.38 7.32
N HIS A 49 -4.67 -0.41 8.40
CA HIS A 49 -5.95 -1.03 8.77
C HIS A 49 -6.96 0.05 9.22
N PRO A 50 -8.16 0.12 8.61
CA PRO A 50 -9.13 1.18 8.90
C PRO A 50 -9.63 1.13 10.35
N ASP A 51 -9.55 -0.03 11.01
CA ASP A 51 -9.99 -0.22 12.40
C ASP A 51 -9.02 0.38 13.44
N SER A 52 -7.74 0.56 13.07
CA SER A 52 -6.74 1.18 13.96
C SER A 52 -6.52 2.66 13.67
N SER A 53 -7.31 3.25 12.78
CA SER A 53 -7.09 4.59 12.23
C SER A 53 -8.21 5.56 12.60
N ASP A 54 -7.87 6.82 12.86
CA ASP A 54 -8.84 7.90 13.05
C ASP A 54 -9.79 8.03 11.84
N ASN A 55 -11.06 8.38 12.11
CA ASN A 55 -12.14 8.40 11.10
C ASN A 55 -11.84 9.25 9.85
N PHE A 56 -10.93 10.23 9.97
CA PHE A 56 -10.49 11.09 8.87
C PHE A 56 -9.58 10.38 7.85
N MET A 57 -8.76 9.42 8.28
CA MET A 57 -7.84 8.68 7.41
C MET A 57 -8.44 7.38 6.89
N LYS A 58 -9.63 6.99 7.38
CA LYS A 58 -10.27 5.71 7.05
C LYS A 58 -10.47 5.51 5.54
N ASN A 59 -11.05 6.49 4.86
CA ASN A 59 -11.31 6.42 3.41
C ASN A 59 -10.00 6.27 2.60
N ILE A 60 -8.98 7.05 2.98
CA ILE A 60 -7.68 7.04 2.33
C ILE A 60 -6.97 5.69 2.55
N ASN A 61 -7.06 5.17 3.78
CA ASN A 61 -6.48 3.88 4.15
C ASN A 61 -7.17 2.73 3.41
N GLU A 62 -8.49 2.78 3.22
CA GLU A 62 -9.22 1.83 2.37
C GLU A 62 -8.71 1.86 0.93
N GLU A 63 -8.54 3.04 0.32
CA GLU A 63 -7.98 3.14 -1.03
C GLU A 63 -6.55 2.54 -1.12
N ILE A 64 -5.68 2.89 -0.18
CA ILE A 64 -4.31 2.34 -0.13
C ILE A 64 -4.32 0.82 0.02
N LEU A 65 -5.21 0.29 0.85
CA LEU A 65 -5.35 -1.15 1.07
C LEU A 65 -5.73 -1.89 -0.22
N VAL A 66 -6.65 -1.31 -1.02
CA VAL A 66 -7.01 -1.86 -2.34
C VAL A 66 -5.77 -1.95 -3.24
N TYR A 67 -4.94 -0.91 -3.30
CA TYR A 67 -3.71 -0.93 -4.10
C TYR A 67 -2.68 -1.95 -3.60
N ILE A 68 -2.53 -2.08 -2.28
CA ILE A 68 -1.66 -3.09 -1.67
C ILE A 68 -2.10 -4.51 -2.07
N ASN A 69 -3.42 -4.79 -2.04
CA ASN A 69 -3.97 -6.09 -2.43
C ASN A 69 -3.73 -6.38 -3.92
N LEU A 70 -4.02 -5.40 -4.79
CA LEU A 70 -3.79 -5.52 -6.23
C LEU A 70 -2.30 -5.76 -6.56
N ALA A 71 -1.41 -5.04 -5.87
CA ALA A 71 0.03 -5.21 -6.04
C ALA A 71 0.48 -6.61 -5.61
N TYR A 72 0.01 -7.08 -4.45
CA TYR A 72 0.31 -8.43 -3.96
C TYR A 72 -0.13 -9.50 -4.93
N GLU A 73 -1.37 -9.43 -5.42
CA GLU A 73 -1.92 -10.40 -6.37
C GLU A 73 -1.10 -10.43 -7.67
N LYS A 74 -0.74 -9.26 -8.19
CA LYS A 74 0.07 -9.15 -9.42
C LYS A 74 1.46 -9.75 -9.27
N ILE A 75 2.17 -9.45 -8.18
CA ILE A 75 3.48 -10.06 -7.92
C ILE A 75 3.35 -11.58 -7.71
N PHE A 76 2.31 -12.00 -7.00
CA PHE A 76 2.08 -13.41 -6.72
C PHE A 76 1.84 -14.20 -8.00
N ASP A 77 1.00 -13.68 -8.91
CA ASP A 77 0.76 -14.26 -10.24
C ASP A 77 2.06 -14.32 -11.07
N GLU A 78 2.83 -13.22 -11.12
CA GLU A 78 4.13 -13.19 -11.82
C GLU A 78 5.13 -14.23 -11.30
N LYS A 79 5.13 -14.51 -10.00
CA LYS A 79 6.04 -15.48 -9.37
C LYS A 79 5.52 -16.92 -9.42
N HIS A 80 4.23 -17.12 -9.69
CA HIS A 80 3.60 -18.44 -9.74
C HIS A 80 3.48 -19.00 -11.17
N LYS A 81 3.79 -18.18 -12.18
CA LYS A 81 3.82 -18.54 -13.59
C LYS A 81 5.14 -19.19 -13.99
#